data_AF-A0A6I6SFV1-F1
#
_entry.id   AF-A0A6I6SFV1-F1
#
_cell.length_a   1.000
_cell.length_b   1.000
_cell.length_c   1.000
_cell.angle_alpha   90.00
_cell.angle_beta   90.00
_cell.angle_gamma   90.00
#
_symmetry.space_group_name_H-M   'P 1'
#
loop_
_entity.id
_entity.type
_entity.pdbx_description
1 polymer ?
#
loop_
_entity_poly.entity_id
_entity_poly.type
_entity_poly.pdbx_seq_one_letter_code
_entity_poly.pdbx_strand_id
1 'polypeptide(L)'
;MPHRRIAATPARILTAAADHIERVGLYQGDHLWQPGRMGDTAPCTVLHAWERGVRSARPRWSVRGEPWNVFHRALADSLVVLSNHINGRPVSGVRWRKLRLTEDAYRRTLLWCWGDEPVKNMV
;
A
#
# COMPACT_ATOMS: atom_id res chain seq x y z
N MET A 1 9.39 -29.38 -12.26
CA MET A 1 10.07 -28.13 -12.69
C MET A 1 10.07 -27.16 -11.51
N PRO A 2 11.20 -26.52 -11.14
CA PRO A 2 11.17 -25.57 -10.05
C PRO A 2 10.34 -24.36 -10.53
N HIS A 3 9.26 -24.04 -9.82
CA HIS A 3 8.52 -22.80 -10.06
C HIS A 3 9.50 -21.64 -9.89
N ARG A 4 9.90 -21.04 -11.02
CA ARG A 4 10.73 -19.84 -11.07
C ARG A 4 9.95 -18.76 -10.35
N ARG A 5 10.23 -18.56 -9.05
CA ARG A 5 9.54 -17.54 -8.26
C ARG A 5 9.84 -16.19 -8.90
N ILE A 6 8.79 -15.54 -9.34
CA ILE A 6 8.84 -14.19 -9.89
C ILE A 6 9.50 -13.31 -8.82
N ALA A 7 10.48 -12.50 -9.21
CA ALA A 7 11.14 -11.56 -8.29
C ALA A 7 10.15 -10.55 -7.72
N ALA A 8 10.46 -9.96 -6.57
CA ALA A 8 9.70 -8.82 -6.09
C ALA A 8 9.92 -7.64 -7.04
N THR A 9 8.84 -7.03 -7.52
CA THR A 9 8.89 -5.82 -8.35
C THR A 9 7.85 -4.82 -7.82
N PRO A 10 8.04 -3.52 -8.07
CA PRO A 10 7.05 -2.52 -7.67
C PRO A 10 5.67 -2.81 -8.26
N ALA A 11 5.64 -3.17 -9.54
CA ALA A 11 4.42 -3.54 -10.24
C ALA A 11 3.68 -4.69 -9.54
N ARG A 12 4.39 -5.74 -9.09
CA ARG A 12 3.75 -6.86 -8.40
C ARG A 12 3.12 -6.48 -7.06
N ILE A 13 3.79 -5.60 -6.30
CA ILE A 13 3.24 -5.06 -5.05
C ILE A 13 1.96 -4.26 -5.35
N LEU A 14 2.00 -3.39 -6.36
CA LEU A 14 0.89 -2.53 -6.72
C LEU A 14 -0.30 -3.30 -7.32
N THR A 15 -0.06 -4.31 -8.17
CA THR A 15 -1.11 -5.20 -8.67
C THR A 15 -1.78 -5.94 -7.52
N ALA A 16 -1.01 -6.52 -6.59
CA ALA A 16 -1.60 -7.21 -5.45
C ALA A 16 -2.36 -6.27 -4.51
N ALA A 17 -1.96 -5.00 -4.43
CA ALA A 17 -2.71 -3.97 -3.72
C ALA A 17 -4.03 -3.62 -4.43
N ALA A 18 -4.00 -3.47 -5.75
CA ALA A 18 -5.20 -3.23 -6.57
C ALA A 18 -6.18 -4.41 -6.48
N ASP A 19 -5.70 -5.65 -6.64
CA ASP A 19 -6.51 -6.87 -6.48
C ASP A 19 -7.17 -6.94 -5.10
N HIS A 20 -6.47 -6.44 -4.06
CA HIS A 20 -7.04 -6.38 -2.72
C HIS A 20 -8.17 -5.36 -2.63
N ILE A 21 -7.99 -4.15 -3.19
CA ILE A 21 -9.01 -3.10 -3.27
C ILE A 21 -10.23 -3.59 -4.06
N GLU A 22 -10.02 -4.19 -5.22
CA GLU A 22 -11.08 -4.76 -6.04
C GLU A 22 -11.84 -5.84 -5.27
N ARG A 23 -11.14 -6.73 -4.56
CA ARG A 23 -11.80 -7.77 -3.76
C ARG A 23 -12.66 -7.16 -2.64
N VAL A 24 -12.16 -6.19 -1.88
CA VAL A 24 -12.95 -5.58 -0.80
C VAL A 24 -14.07 -4.67 -1.33
N GLY A 25 -13.93 -4.13 -2.54
CA GLY A 25 -14.97 -3.34 -3.22
C GLY A 25 -16.05 -4.20 -3.90
N LEU A 26 -15.69 -5.36 -4.46
CA LEU A 26 -16.60 -6.27 -5.16
C LEU A 26 -17.33 -7.23 -4.22
N TYR A 27 -16.68 -7.67 -3.13
CA TYR A 27 -17.31 -8.50 -2.10
C TYR A 27 -17.88 -7.58 -1.01
N GLN A 28 -18.88 -6.77 -1.33
CA GLN A 28 -19.69 -6.07 -0.32
C GLN A 28 -21.00 -6.81 -0.12
N GLY A 29 -21.37 -7.11 1.14
CA GLY A 29 -22.63 -7.77 1.46
C GLY A 29 -22.85 -7.97 2.96
N ASP A 30 -24.10 -8.22 3.35
CA ASP A 30 -24.55 -8.29 4.75
C ASP A 30 -23.76 -9.27 5.63
N HIS A 31 -23.13 -10.28 5.02
CA HIS A 31 -22.31 -11.28 5.70
C HIS A 31 -20.97 -10.75 6.24
N LEU A 32 -20.53 -9.57 5.78
CA LEU A 32 -19.32 -8.88 6.26
C LEU A 32 -19.59 -7.89 7.39
N TRP A 33 -20.85 -7.48 7.58
CA TRP A 33 -21.26 -6.68 8.73
C TRP A 33 -21.46 -7.59 9.95
N GLN A 34 -20.38 -7.84 10.68
CA GLN A 34 -20.41 -8.60 11.93
C GLN A 34 -19.95 -7.70 13.08
N PRO A 35 -20.87 -7.05 13.81
CA PRO A 35 -20.54 -6.07 14.84
C PRO A 35 -19.57 -6.58 15.92
N GLY A 36 -19.60 -7.87 16.23
CA GLY A 36 -18.68 -8.51 17.17
C GLY A 36 -17.29 -8.88 16.63
N ARG A 37 -17.02 -8.67 15.33
CA ARG A 37 -15.73 -8.92 14.67
C ARG A 37 -15.13 -7.67 14.01
N MET A 38 -15.70 -6.49 14.29
CA MET A 38 -15.32 -5.21 13.65
C MET A 38 -13.88 -4.74 13.94
N GLY A 39 -13.18 -5.32 14.91
CA GLY A 39 -11.77 -5.02 15.15
C GLY A 39 -10.86 -5.28 13.94
N ASP A 40 -11.30 -6.15 13.02
CA ASP A 40 -10.55 -6.57 11.83
C ASP A 40 -11.07 -5.98 10.49
N THR A 41 -12.16 -5.19 10.52
CA THR A 41 -12.81 -4.63 9.30
C THR A 41 -12.64 -3.11 9.19
N ALA A 42 -11.48 -2.58 9.58
CA ALA A 42 -11.15 -1.19 9.28
C ALA A 42 -11.30 -0.95 7.76
N PRO A 43 -11.87 0.21 7.33
CA PRO A 43 -11.96 0.54 5.92
C PRO A 43 -10.58 0.38 5.27
N CYS A 44 -10.53 -0.25 4.10
CA CYS A 44 -9.28 -0.47 3.39
C CYS A 44 -8.71 0.88 2.91
N THR A 45 -7.91 1.54 3.74
CA THR A 45 -7.13 2.69 3.28
C THR A 45 -6.17 2.24 2.19
N VAL A 46 -5.75 3.18 1.33
CA VAL A 46 -4.75 2.85 0.30
C VAL A 46 -3.46 2.37 0.94
N LEU A 47 -3.06 2.92 2.09
CA LEU A 47 -1.92 2.43 2.85
C LEU A 47 -2.10 0.94 3.21
N HIS A 48 -3.26 0.55 3.75
CA HIS A 48 -3.51 -0.83 4.12
C HIS A 48 -3.47 -1.75 2.88
N ALA A 49 -4.08 -1.36 1.78
CA ALA A 49 -4.03 -2.13 0.54
C ALA A 49 -2.60 -2.32 0.03
N TRP A 50 -1.79 -1.26 0.04
CA TRP A 50 -0.38 -1.34 -0.30
C TRP A 50 0.39 -2.30 0.63
N GLU A 51 0.14 -2.25 1.94
CA GLU A 51 0.76 -3.19 2.90
C GLU A 51 0.39 -4.65 2.66
N ARG A 52 -0.85 -4.92 2.23
CA ARG A 52 -1.26 -6.26 1.78
C ARG A 52 -0.46 -6.70 0.55
N GLY A 53 -0.26 -5.81 -0.42
CA GLY A 53 0.62 -6.03 -1.58
C GLY A 53 2.07 -6.29 -1.19
N VAL A 54 2.62 -5.54 -0.23
CA VAL A 54 3.98 -5.75 0.29
C VAL A 54 4.11 -7.14 0.93
N ARG A 55 3.13 -7.55 1.74
CA ARG A 55 3.12 -8.89 2.37
C ARG A 55 3.06 -10.02 1.35
N SER A 56 2.35 -9.85 0.23
CA SER A 56 2.29 -10.86 -0.85
C SER A 56 3.59 -10.94 -1.66
N ALA A 57 4.34 -9.85 -1.74
CA ALA A 57 5.63 -9.80 -2.43
C ALA A 57 6.82 -10.26 -1.56
N ARG A 58 6.65 -10.32 -0.24
CA ARG A 58 7.72 -10.57 0.73
C ARG A 58 8.39 -11.94 0.53
N PRO A 59 9.73 -12.01 0.48
CA PRO A 59 10.46 -13.27 0.52
C PRO A 59 10.17 -14.08 1.79
N ARG A 60 10.31 -15.41 1.73
CA ARG A 60 10.27 -16.25 2.93
C ARG A 60 11.46 -15.94 3.83
N TRP A 61 11.26 -16.03 5.13
CA TRP A 61 12.31 -15.78 6.14
C TRP A 61 13.52 -16.70 6.00
N SER A 62 13.33 -17.90 5.45
CA SER A 62 14.40 -18.87 5.18
C SER A 62 15.32 -18.47 4.02
N VAL A 63 14.91 -17.50 3.19
CA VAL A 63 15.72 -16.99 2.07
C VAL A 63 16.69 -15.94 2.61
N ARG A 64 17.96 -16.01 2.22
CA ARG A 64 19.00 -15.03 2.59
C ARG A 64 19.52 -14.30 1.35
N GLY A 65 20.07 -13.11 1.56
CA GLY A 65 20.81 -12.36 0.53
C GLY A 65 19.91 -11.63 -0.47
N GLU A 66 20.29 -11.70 -1.75
CA GLU A 66 19.80 -10.83 -2.83
C GLU A 66 18.27 -10.69 -2.96
N PRO A 67 17.44 -11.72 -2.73
CA PRO A 67 15.99 -11.56 -2.79
C PRO A 67 15.42 -10.54 -1.79
N TRP A 68 16.06 -10.34 -0.64
CA TRP A 68 15.67 -9.29 0.31
C TRP A 68 16.07 -7.91 -0.19
N ASN A 69 17.25 -7.75 -0.79
CA ASN A 69 17.69 -6.49 -1.39
C ASN A 69 16.72 -6.06 -2.51
N VAL A 70 16.38 -6.98 -3.39
CA VAL A 70 15.41 -6.78 -4.48
C VAL A 70 14.04 -6.39 -3.91
N PHE A 71 13.59 -7.08 -2.85
CA PHE A 71 12.33 -6.74 -2.18
C PHE A 71 12.34 -5.36 -1.54
N HIS A 72 13.41 -4.96 -0.86
CA HIS A 72 13.51 -3.65 -0.24
C HIS A 72 13.50 -2.51 -1.27
N ARG A 73 14.19 -2.68 -2.41
CA ARG A 73 14.10 -1.74 -3.54
C ARG A 73 12.67 -1.66 -4.08
N ALA A 74 12.05 -2.81 -4.35
CA ALA A 74 10.68 -2.87 -4.84
C ALA A 74 9.67 -2.21 -3.89
N LEU A 75 9.85 -2.39 -2.58
CA LEU A 75 9.05 -1.76 -1.53
C LEU A 75 9.16 -0.23 -1.62
N ALA A 76 10.38 0.30 -1.62
CA ALA A 76 10.61 1.75 -1.69
C ALA A 76 10.05 2.36 -2.98
N ASP A 77 10.35 1.75 -4.13
CA ASP A 77 9.90 2.21 -5.43
C ASP A 77 8.38 2.20 -5.56
N SER A 78 7.71 1.15 -5.07
CA SER A 78 6.25 1.07 -5.08
C SER A 78 5.59 2.15 -4.22
N LEU A 79 6.17 2.48 -3.07
CA LEU A 79 5.70 3.55 -2.21
C LEU A 79 5.84 4.91 -2.89
N VAL A 80 6.97 5.16 -3.57
CA VAL A 80 7.21 6.40 -4.32
C VAL A 80 6.20 6.54 -5.46
N VAL A 81 6.02 5.50 -6.28
CA VAL A 81 5.08 5.50 -7.41
C VAL A 81 3.66 5.78 -6.93
N LEU A 82 3.18 5.04 -5.94
CA LEU A 82 1.81 5.16 -5.46
C LEU A 82 1.53 6.51 -4.80
N SER A 83 2.43 6.98 -3.94
CA SER A 83 2.26 8.29 -3.29
C SER A 83 2.38 9.46 -4.26
N ASN A 84 3.22 9.37 -5.31
CA ASN A 84 3.25 10.38 -6.38
C ASN A 84 1.95 10.39 -7.19
N HIS A 85 1.42 9.20 -7.52
CA HIS A 85 0.16 9.06 -8.23
C HIS A 85 -0.99 9.70 -7.45
N ILE A 86 -1.12 9.36 -6.17
CA ILE A 86 -2.15 9.90 -5.29
C ILE A 86 -2.02 11.41 -5.05
N ASN A 87 -0.80 11.91 -4.92
CA ASN A 87 -0.54 13.35 -4.78
C ASN A 87 -0.74 14.11 -6.12
N GLY A 88 -1.01 13.41 -7.23
CA GLY A 88 -1.18 13.96 -8.59
C GLY A 88 0.10 14.51 -9.21
N ARG A 89 1.23 14.47 -8.49
CA ARG A 89 2.54 14.98 -8.89
C ARG A 89 3.64 14.40 -8.01
N PRO A 90 4.91 14.47 -8.41
CA PRO A 90 6.03 14.07 -7.56
C PRO A 90 5.97 14.74 -6.19
N VAL A 91 6.06 13.94 -5.13
CA VAL A 91 6.11 14.45 -3.76
C VAL A 91 7.43 15.18 -3.55
N SER A 92 7.36 16.48 -3.28
CA SER A 92 8.55 17.32 -3.06
C SER A 92 9.18 17.09 -1.70
N GLY A 93 10.51 16.91 -1.67
CA GLY A 93 11.24 16.75 -0.42
C GLY A 93 11.28 17.97 0.49
N VAL A 94 10.81 19.14 0.03
CA VAL A 94 10.59 20.29 0.91
C VAL A 94 9.47 20.00 1.93
N ARG A 95 8.44 19.23 1.55
CA ARG A 95 7.27 18.99 2.41
C ARG A 95 7.60 18.20 3.67
N TRP A 96 8.21 17.02 3.54
CA TRP A 96 8.54 16.20 4.70
C TRP A 96 9.64 16.81 5.57
N ARG A 97 10.61 17.52 4.96
CA ARG A 97 11.63 18.28 5.71
C ARG A 97 11.02 19.37 6.60
N LYS A 98 10.04 20.13 6.09
CA LYS A 98 9.32 21.15 6.88
C LYS A 98 8.59 20.54 8.08
N LEU A 99 8.07 19.32 7.93
CA LEU A 99 7.37 18.59 8.99
C LEU A 99 8.29 17.78 9.91
N ARG A 100 9.62 17.83 9.68
CA ARG A 100 10.62 16.99 10.39
C ARG A 100 10.30 15.49 10.32
N LEU A 101 9.73 15.05 9.20
CA LEU A 101 9.44 13.65 8.91
C LEU A 101 10.48 13.07 7.94
N THR A 102 10.66 11.76 7.99
CA THR A 102 11.35 11.04 6.91
C THR A 102 10.46 11.01 5.66
N GLU A 103 11.07 10.82 4.49
CA GLU A 103 10.33 10.66 3.25
C GLU A 103 9.34 9.49 3.32
N ASP A 104 9.79 8.35 3.85
CA ASP A 104 8.97 7.15 4.04
C ASP A 104 7.75 7.42 4.92
N ALA A 105 7.97 8.01 6.11
CA ALA A 105 6.89 8.34 7.03
C ALA A 105 5.87 9.28 6.38
N TYR A 106 6.34 10.33 5.70
CA TYR A 106 5.46 11.28 5.03
C TYR A 106 4.65 10.63 3.90
N ARG A 107 5.27 9.79 3.06
CA ARG A 107 4.56 9.08 1.98
C ARG A 107 3.54 8.10 2.53
N ARG A 108 3.84 7.39 3.61
CA ARG A 108 2.89 6.50 4.29
C ARG A 108 1.72 7.29 4.88
N THR A 109 1.98 8.46 5.49
CA THR A 109 0.91 9.36 5.94
C THR A 109 0.04 9.84 4.78
N LEU A 110 0.61 10.18 3.63
CA LEU A 110 -0.18 10.55 2.45
C LEU A 110 -1.14 9.43 2.01
N LEU A 111 -0.67 8.18 2.01
CA LEU A 111 -1.52 7.03 1.67
C LEU A 111 -2.57 6.73 2.75
N TRP A 112 -2.25 7.00 4.01
CA TRP A 112 -3.16 6.82 5.14
C TRP A 112 -4.34 7.79 5.06
N CYS A 113 -4.05 9.07 4.85
CA CYS A 113 -5.04 10.14 4.82
C CYS A 113 -5.75 10.29 3.47
N TRP A 114 -5.42 9.47 2.48
CA TRP A 114 -6.02 9.60 1.16
C TRP A 114 -7.49 9.18 1.20
N GLY A 115 -8.37 10.08 0.76
CA GLY A 115 -9.82 9.90 0.85
C GLY A 115 -10.44 10.39 2.17
N ASP A 116 -9.62 10.80 3.15
CA ASP A 116 -10.09 11.43 4.39
C ASP A 116 -10.39 12.93 4.22
N GLU A 117 -10.26 13.46 3.00
CA GLU A 117 -10.68 14.83 2.73
C GLU A 117 -12.19 14.92 3.00
N PRO A 118 -12.64 15.84 3.88
CA PRO A 118 -14.05 16.05 4.07
C PRO A 118 -14.62 16.40 2.70
N VAL A 119 -15.51 15.55 2.19
CA VAL A 119 -16.26 15.83 0.97
C VAL A 119 -16.77 17.25 1.14
N LYS A 120 -16.34 18.16 0.26
CA LYS A 120 -17.06 19.42 0.10
C LYS A 120 -18.41 19.01 -0.46
N ASN A 121 -19.36 18.74 0.44
CA ASN A 121 -20.79 18.69 0.14
C ASN A 121 -21.20 20.09 -0.32
N MET A 122 -20.89 20.42 -1.57
CA MET A 122 -21.37 21.55 -2.36
C MET A 122 -21.12 21.08 -3.81
N VAL A 123 -22.07 20.45 -4.50
CA VAL A 123 -23.34 20.99 -5.04
C VAL A 123 -24.28 19.83 -5.35
#